data_AF-A0A7L4TDA1-F1
#
_entry.id   AF-A0A7L4TDA1-F1
#
_cell.length_a   1.000
_cell.length_b   1.000
_cell.length_c   1.000
_cell.angle_alpha   90.00
_cell.angle_beta   90.00
_cell.angle_gamma   90.00
#
_symmetry.space_group_name_H-M   'P 1'
#
loop_
_entity.id
_entity.type
_entity.pdbx_description
1 polymer ?
#
loop_
_entity_poly.entity_id
_entity_poly.type
_entity_poly.pdbx_seq_one_letter_code
_entity_poly.pdbx_strand_id
1 'polypeptide(L)'
;MLYVTIYNMKIIPLLFTSLLLVSCAKNDTINHFLIKPITQQELENNGFYKYSYEVTLDDHDKIDDTIKCVAKYDMYSNVKPERNKEGKLCPTQLWNFYSEDSIKKRKNTYYFKNELKSKVITYVFKNNVLFHKEVEVNFFDKTQNQSPGFKSTDQIIKYYDSLKISLKPIIKNILTGEHYTGQFMIDNYRTRFYFSEKEKYYGIFVNYLNDITFYNNREHWYSGRIDEIYYYD
;
A
#
# COMPACT_ATOMS: atom_id res chain seq x y z
N MET A 1 48.84 38.24 -46.55
CA MET A 1 47.40 38.09 -46.89
C MET A 1 46.84 37.05 -45.93
N LEU A 2 45.87 37.44 -45.11
CA LEU A 2 45.46 36.71 -43.90
C LEU A 2 44.87 35.33 -44.18
N TYR A 3 45.38 34.33 -43.45
CA TYR A 3 44.67 33.10 -43.11
C TYR A 3 43.56 33.45 -42.11
N VAL A 4 42.30 33.15 -42.44
CA VAL A 4 41.20 33.15 -41.47
C VAL A 4 40.88 31.68 -41.15
N THR A 5 41.38 31.23 -40.02
CA THR A 5 41.03 29.95 -39.41
C THR A 5 39.62 30.06 -38.82
N ILE A 6 38.65 29.35 -39.38
CA ILE A 6 37.30 29.24 -38.82
C ILE A 6 37.37 28.35 -37.58
N TYR A 7 37.15 28.95 -36.41
CA TYR A 7 37.10 28.24 -35.14
C TYR A 7 35.82 27.39 -35.04
N ASN A 8 36.02 26.19 -34.50
CA ASN A 8 35.03 25.18 -34.16
C ASN A 8 33.83 25.71 -33.37
N MET A 9 32.60 25.40 -33.82
CA MET A 9 31.41 25.31 -32.97
C MET A 9 30.61 24.07 -33.33
N LYS A 10 31.01 22.92 -32.76
CA LYS A 10 30.20 21.69 -32.69
C LYS A 10 30.17 21.20 -31.24
N ILE A 11 29.59 21.99 -30.33
CA ILE A 11 29.27 21.55 -28.96
C ILE A 11 27.80 21.90 -28.65
N ILE A 12 26.90 21.53 -29.56
CA ILE A 12 25.46 21.62 -29.34
C ILE A 12 24.79 20.25 -29.02
N PRO A 13 25.36 19.05 -29.31
CA PRO A 13 24.66 17.81 -28.92
C PRO A 13 24.70 17.53 -27.42
N LEU A 14 25.66 18.08 -26.67
CA LEU A 14 25.90 17.68 -25.26
C LEU A 14 24.85 18.24 -24.28
N LEU A 15 24.19 19.35 -24.63
CA LEU A 15 23.19 20.01 -23.80
C LEU A 15 21.82 19.32 -23.85
N PHE A 16 21.53 18.51 -24.87
CA PHE A 16 20.31 17.71 -24.95
C PHE A 16 20.41 16.39 -24.20
N THR A 17 21.61 15.84 -24.02
CA THR A 17 21.83 14.60 -23.25
C THR A 17 21.78 14.79 -21.73
N SER A 18 22.00 16.00 -21.22
CA SER A 18 21.91 16.27 -19.76
C SER A 18 20.48 16.51 -19.27
N LEU A 19 19.52 16.78 -20.16
CA LEU A 19 18.10 16.98 -19.83
C LEU A 19 17.31 15.66 -19.67
N LEU A 20 17.88 14.52 -20.06
CA LEU A 20 17.23 13.20 -19.93
C LEU A 20 17.48 12.50 -18.58
N LEU A 21 18.23 13.14 -17.67
CA LEU A 21 18.56 12.58 -16.35
C LEU A 21 17.95 13.36 -15.19
N VAL A 22 16.91 14.18 -15.43
CA VAL A 22 15.95 14.46 -14.35
C VAL A 22 15.15 13.17 -14.18
N SER A 23 15.75 12.24 -13.45
CA SER A 23 15.02 11.18 -12.75
C SER A 23 14.00 11.91 -11.89
N CYS A 24 12.81 12.15 -12.44
CA CYS A 24 11.62 12.49 -11.68
C CYS A 24 11.32 11.27 -10.81
N ALA A 25 12.05 11.12 -9.72
CA ALA A 25 11.61 10.30 -8.61
C ALA A 25 10.30 10.93 -8.17
N LYS A 26 9.18 10.32 -8.56
CA LYS A 26 7.86 10.72 -8.09
C LYS A 26 7.90 10.59 -6.58
N ASN A 27 7.92 11.73 -5.89
CA ASN A 27 7.88 11.75 -4.45
C ASN A 27 6.44 11.56 -4.01
N ASP A 28 6.22 10.59 -3.16
CA ASP A 28 4.95 10.38 -2.49
C ASP A 28 4.64 11.59 -1.58
N THR A 29 3.58 12.32 -1.93
CA THR A 29 3.10 13.49 -1.20
C THR A 29 1.79 13.22 -0.46
N ILE A 30 1.26 12.00 -0.56
CA ILE A 30 -0.04 11.65 -0.01
C ILE A 30 0.10 11.48 1.51
N ASN A 31 -0.78 12.13 2.27
CA ASN A 31 -0.93 11.82 3.69
C ASN A 31 -1.79 10.56 3.85
N HIS A 32 -1.14 9.40 3.91
CA HIS A 32 -1.82 8.12 4.00
C HIS A 32 -2.57 7.86 5.31
N PHE A 33 -2.41 8.71 6.32
CA PHE A 33 -3.24 8.64 7.52
C PHE A 33 -4.58 9.36 7.35
N LEU A 34 -4.76 10.19 6.32
CA LEU A 34 -6.09 10.70 5.98
C LEU A 34 -6.94 9.63 5.30
N ILE A 35 -8.21 9.60 5.66
CA ILE A 35 -9.22 8.67 5.16
C ILE A 35 -9.91 9.14 3.87
N LYS A 36 -9.48 10.26 3.31
CA LYS A 36 -10.06 10.78 2.07
C LYS A 36 -9.86 9.75 0.95
N PRO A 37 -10.92 9.39 0.20
CA PRO A 37 -10.79 8.53 -0.98
C PRO A 37 -9.77 9.12 -1.97
N ILE A 38 -9.04 8.24 -2.64
CA ILE A 38 -8.02 8.58 -3.63
C ILE A 38 -8.29 7.86 -4.94
N THR A 39 -7.94 8.49 -6.05
CA THR A 39 -8.07 7.88 -7.39
C THR A 39 -6.85 7.07 -7.78
N GLN A 40 -7.03 6.15 -8.73
CA GLN A 40 -5.93 5.40 -9.35
C GLN A 40 -4.86 6.34 -9.96
N GLN A 41 -5.29 7.40 -10.64
CA GLN A 41 -4.40 8.37 -11.26
C GLN A 41 -3.53 9.12 -10.24
N GLU A 42 -4.11 9.49 -9.08
CA GLU A 42 -3.35 10.14 -8.01
C GLU A 42 -2.26 9.22 -7.47
N LEU A 43 -2.53 7.92 -7.32
CA LEU A 43 -1.55 6.93 -6.87
C LEU A 43 -0.42 6.76 -7.90
N GLU A 44 -0.76 6.63 -9.18
CA GLU A 44 0.23 6.53 -10.27
C GLU A 44 1.10 7.80 -10.37
N ASN A 45 0.52 8.97 -10.15
CA ASN A 45 1.22 10.25 -10.12
C ASN A 45 2.19 10.35 -8.92
N ASN A 46 1.88 9.67 -7.81
CA ASN A 46 2.73 9.58 -6.61
C ASN A 46 3.67 8.37 -6.63
N GLY A 47 3.83 7.71 -7.79
CA GLY A 47 4.84 6.66 -7.98
C GLY A 47 4.46 5.28 -7.43
N PHE A 48 3.18 5.05 -7.14
CA PHE A 48 2.70 3.72 -6.77
C PHE A 48 2.69 2.79 -7.98
N TYR A 49 3.11 1.54 -7.74
CA TYR A 49 3.10 0.47 -8.73
C TYR A 49 1.74 -0.22 -8.75
N LYS A 50 1.23 -0.49 -9.97
CA LYS A 50 -0.04 -1.19 -10.19
C LYS A 50 0.18 -2.69 -10.37
N TYR A 51 -0.69 -3.48 -9.75
CA TYR A 51 -0.80 -4.92 -9.90
C TYR A 51 -2.26 -5.30 -10.10
N SER A 52 -2.57 -6.05 -11.15
CA SER A 52 -3.94 -6.41 -11.50
C SER A 52 -4.14 -7.91 -11.49
N TYR A 53 -5.30 -8.36 -11.02
CA TYR A 53 -5.76 -9.75 -11.15
C TYR A 53 -7.29 -9.79 -11.24
N GLU A 54 -7.80 -10.88 -11.80
CA GLU A 54 -9.24 -11.15 -11.90
C GLU A 54 -9.54 -12.45 -11.15
N VAL A 55 -10.69 -12.49 -10.49
CA VAL A 55 -11.16 -13.67 -9.76
C VAL A 55 -12.60 -13.94 -10.19
N THR A 56 -12.92 -15.21 -10.44
CA THR A 56 -14.32 -15.63 -10.59
C THR A 56 -14.87 -15.95 -9.21
N LEU A 57 -15.88 -15.22 -8.77
CA LEU A 57 -16.57 -15.48 -7.52
C LEU A 57 -17.71 -16.46 -7.80
N ASP A 58 -17.68 -17.61 -7.14
CA ASP A 58 -18.72 -18.64 -7.23
C ASP A 58 -19.54 -18.64 -5.93
N ASP A 59 -20.87 -18.61 -6.05
CA ASP A 59 -21.79 -18.76 -4.91
C ASP A 59 -21.91 -20.25 -4.62
N HIS A 60 -20.96 -20.81 -3.87
CA HIS A 60 -20.91 -22.24 -3.55
C HIS A 60 -22.15 -22.76 -2.79
N ASP A 61 -23.08 -21.88 -2.39
CA ASP A 61 -24.26 -22.23 -1.59
C ASP A 61 -25.55 -22.47 -2.40
N LYS A 62 -25.55 -22.38 -3.75
CA LYS A 62 -26.77 -22.61 -4.54
C LYS A 62 -26.65 -23.70 -5.59
N ILE A 63 -27.49 -24.73 -5.39
CA ILE A 63 -27.80 -25.83 -6.30
C ILE A 63 -28.32 -25.25 -7.63
N ASP A 64 -27.63 -25.57 -8.72
CA ASP A 64 -27.94 -25.28 -10.13
C ASP A 64 -28.24 -23.81 -10.48
N ASP A 65 -27.39 -23.24 -11.36
CA ASP A 65 -27.33 -21.85 -11.86
C ASP A 65 -26.64 -20.81 -10.94
N THR A 66 -25.33 -20.99 -10.69
CA THR A 66 -24.53 -19.91 -10.08
C THR A 66 -24.22 -18.80 -11.09
N ILE A 67 -24.63 -17.57 -10.79
CA ILE A 67 -24.14 -16.37 -11.48
C ILE A 67 -22.67 -16.21 -11.09
N LYS A 68 -21.78 -16.71 -11.95
CA LYS A 68 -20.35 -16.45 -11.86
C LYS A 68 -20.12 -14.97 -12.12
N CYS A 69 -19.78 -14.21 -11.08
CA CYS A 69 -19.37 -12.83 -11.26
C CYS A 69 -17.84 -12.75 -11.32
N VAL A 70 -17.33 -12.06 -12.33
CA VAL A 70 -15.89 -11.79 -12.46
C VAL A 70 -15.61 -10.48 -11.75
N ALA A 71 -14.76 -10.53 -10.72
CA ALA A 71 -14.28 -9.35 -10.02
C ALA A 71 -12.86 -9.03 -10.48
N LYS A 72 -12.66 -7.80 -10.92
CA LYS A 72 -11.34 -7.26 -11.23
C LYS A 72 -10.79 -6.52 -10.02
N TYR A 73 -9.56 -6.85 -9.64
CA TYR A 73 -8.83 -6.18 -8.58
C TYR A 73 -7.62 -5.46 -9.13
N ASP A 74 -7.50 -4.18 -8.81
CA ASP A 74 -6.33 -3.36 -9.07
C ASP A 74 -5.70 -2.93 -7.73
N MET A 75 -4.53 -3.47 -7.42
CA MET A 75 -3.73 -3.10 -6.25
C MET A 75 -2.68 -2.06 -6.64
N TYR A 76 -2.55 -1.01 -5.83
CA TYR A 76 -1.52 0.01 -5.93
C TYR A 76 -0.67 0.00 -4.67
N SER A 77 0.65 -0.13 -4.83
CA SER A 77 1.58 -0.22 -3.70
C SER A 77 2.87 0.55 -3.92
N ASN A 78 3.49 1.02 -2.84
CA ASN A 78 4.84 1.60 -2.88
C ASN A 78 5.95 0.54 -3.05
N VAL A 79 5.61 -0.74 -2.94
CA VAL A 79 6.54 -1.86 -3.13
C VAL A 79 6.76 -2.06 -4.63
N LYS A 80 8.04 -2.15 -5.04
CA LYS A 80 8.43 -2.33 -6.43
C LYS A 80 8.06 -3.71 -6.97
N PRO A 81 7.81 -3.84 -8.28
CA PRO A 81 7.45 -5.11 -8.87
C PRO A 81 8.64 -6.05 -9.01
N GLU A 82 8.37 -7.35 -8.99
CA GLU A 82 9.23 -8.42 -9.45
C GLU A 82 8.43 -9.41 -10.31
N ARG A 83 9.10 -10.21 -11.13
CA ARG A 83 8.45 -11.35 -11.78
C ARG A 83 8.62 -12.59 -10.91
N ASN A 84 7.53 -13.28 -10.63
CA ASN A 84 7.58 -14.57 -9.94
C ASN A 84 8.14 -15.67 -10.88
N LYS A 85 8.23 -16.91 -10.38
CA LYS A 85 8.73 -18.06 -11.16
C LYS A 85 7.92 -18.36 -12.43
N GLU A 86 6.67 -17.93 -12.48
CA GLU A 86 5.75 -18.09 -13.62
C GLU A 86 5.81 -16.88 -14.58
N GLY A 87 6.66 -15.90 -14.32
CA GLY A 87 6.77 -14.68 -15.11
C GLY A 87 5.68 -13.64 -14.83
N LYS A 88 4.75 -13.88 -13.91
CA LYS A 88 3.70 -12.94 -13.51
C LYS A 88 4.29 -11.77 -12.73
N LEU A 89 3.82 -10.56 -13.03
CA LEU A 89 4.21 -9.35 -12.29
C LEU A 89 3.54 -9.38 -10.90
N CYS A 90 4.34 -9.39 -9.85
CA CYS A 90 3.89 -9.35 -8.47
C CYS A 90 4.70 -8.31 -7.69
N PRO A 91 4.23 -7.88 -6.50
CA PRO A 91 5.07 -7.11 -5.60
C PRO A 91 6.33 -7.88 -5.22
N THR A 92 7.42 -7.17 -4.96
CA THR A 92 8.64 -7.77 -4.38
C THR A 92 8.27 -8.57 -3.13
N GLN A 93 8.67 -9.84 -3.06
CA GLN A 93 8.44 -10.66 -1.89
C GLN A 93 9.15 -10.08 -0.66
N LEU A 94 8.38 -9.69 0.37
CA LEU A 94 8.89 -9.08 1.60
C LEU A 94 8.92 -10.07 2.78
N TRP A 95 8.17 -11.17 2.70
CA TRP A 95 8.10 -12.22 3.73
C TRP A 95 7.83 -13.61 3.13
N ASN A 96 7.68 -14.62 4.00
CA ASN A 96 7.30 -15.98 3.60
C ASN A 96 8.22 -16.60 2.54
N PHE A 97 9.53 -16.42 2.72
CA PHE A 97 10.62 -16.93 1.86
C PHE A 97 10.79 -18.46 1.90
N TYR A 98 9.70 -19.23 2.01
CA TYR A 98 9.68 -20.67 2.33
C TYR A 98 10.47 -21.57 1.35
N SER A 99 10.90 -21.05 0.19
CA SER A 99 11.67 -21.80 -0.81
C SER A 99 12.71 -20.94 -1.56
N GLU A 100 13.08 -19.78 -1.01
CA GLU A 100 13.95 -18.83 -1.70
C GLU A 100 15.40 -18.87 -1.21
N ASP A 101 16.33 -18.54 -2.10
CA ASP A 101 17.74 -18.35 -1.79
C ASP A 101 17.90 -17.29 -0.69
N SER A 102 18.73 -17.61 0.31
CA SER A 102 19.21 -16.69 1.35
C SER A 102 19.66 -15.32 0.79
N ILE A 103 20.19 -15.28 -0.43
CA ILE A 103 20.59 -14.07 -1.15
C ILE A 103 19.37 -13.20 -1.47
N LYS A 104 18.30 -13.78 -2.04
CA LYS A 104 17.07 -13.03 -2.36
C LYS A 104 16.41 -12.52 -1.08
N LYS A 105 16.32 -13.35 -0.04
CA LYS A 105 15.82 -12.92 1.28
C LYS A 105 16.60 -11.73 1.83
N ARG A 106 17.94 -11.78 1.80
CA ARG A 106 18.79 -10.68 2.27
C ARG A 106 18.58 -9.41 1.46
N LYS A 107 18.54 -9.52 0.13
CA LYS A 107 18.28 -8.38 -0.78
C LYS A 107 16.94 -7.74 -0.51
N ASN A 108 15.86 -8.53 -0.42
CA ASN A 108 14.51 -8.01 -0.23
C ASN A 108 14.31 -7.45 1.19
N THR A 109 14.94 -8.06 2.20
CA THR A 109 14.99 -7.50 3.56
C THR A 109 15.73 -6.15 3.59
N TYR A 110 16.86 -6.04 2.89
CA TYR A 110 17.59 -4.77 2.78
C TYR A 110 16.74 -3.70 2.10
N TYR A 111 16.08 -4.05 0.98
CA TYR A 111 15.14 -3.18 0.28
C TYR A 111 14.04 -2.68 1.22
N PHE A 112 13.38 -3.58 1.94
CA PHE A 112 12.32 -3.24 2.88
C PHE A 112 12.77 -2.25 3.96
N LYS A 113 13.92 -2.51 4.58
CA LYS A 113 14.45 -1.67 5.66
C LYS A 113 14.93 -0.31 5.15
N ASN A 114 15.65 -0.29 4.03
CA ASN A 114 16.42 0.90 3.64
C ASN A 114 15.73 1.75 2.59
N GLU A 115 15.03 1.16 1.63
CA GLU A 115 14.34 1.90 0.58
C GLU A 115 12.89 2.18 1.00
N LEU A 116 12.17 1.18 1.49
CA LEU A 116 10.79 1.35 1.96
C LEU A 116 10.68 1.93 3.38
N LYS A 117 11.81 2.07 4.09
CA LYS A 117 11.84 2.54 5.49
C LYS A 117 10.84 1.79 6.38
N SER A 118 10.78 0.46 6.20
CA SER A 118 9.87 -0.39 6.94
C SER A 118 8.37 -0.10 6.74
N LYS A 119 7.99 0.67 5.72
CA LYS A 119 6.62 1.11 5.45
C LYS A 119 6.06 0.49 4.17
N VAL A 120 4.95 -0.25 4.28
CA VAL A 120 4.15 -0.71 3.15
C VAL A 120 2.86 0.10 3.10
N ILE A 121 2.49 0.57 1.92
CA ILE A 121 1.21 1.23 1.67
C ILE A 121 0.54 0.50 0.52
N THR A 122 -0.70 0.08 0.73
CA THR A 122 -1.49 -0.67 -0.24
C THR A 122 -2.85 -0.02 -0.39
N TYR A 123 -3.27 0.19 -1.64
CA TYR A 123 -4.63 0.56 -2.01
C TYR A 123 -5.18 -0.50 -2.93
N VAL A 124 -6.45 -0.88 -2.76
CA VAL A 124 -7.09 -1.89 -3.59
C VAL A 124 -8.38 -1.35 -4.15
N PHE A 125 -8.58 -1.55 -5.45
CA PHE A 125 -9.80 -1.22 -6.15
C PHE A 125 -10.47 -2.52 -6.60
N LYS A 126 -11.77 -2.69 -6.30
CA LYS A 126 -12.64 -3.76 -6.83
C LYS A 126 -13.50 -3.14 -7.92
N ASN A 127 -13.39 -3.62 -9.16
CA ASN A 127 -14.12 -3.09 -10.31
C ASN A 127 -14.02 -1.54 -10.45
N ASN A 128 -12.81 -1.00 -10.30
CA ASN A 128 -12.47 0.43 -10.32
C ASN A 128 -13.01 1.28 -9.15
N VAL A 129 -13.65 0.67 -8.15
CA VAL A 129 -14.08 1.34 -6.92
C VAL A 129 -13.04 1.10 -5.83
N LEU A 130 -12.60 2.16 -5.14
CA LEU A 130 -11.69 2.03 -4.02
C LEU A 130 -12.35 1.17 -2.94
N PHE A 131 -11.73 0.02 -2.65
CA PHE A 131 -12.27 -0.99 -1.77
C PHE A 131 -11.71 -0.83 -0.35
N HIS A 132 -10.38 -0.84 -0.22
CA HIS A 132 -9.71 -0.57 1.04
C HIS A 132 -8.33 0.06 0.83
N LYS A 133 -7.81 0.64 1.91
CA LYS A 133 -6.43 1.12 2.04
C LYS A 133 -5.82 0.52 3.29
N GLU A 134 -4.57 0.13 3.20
CA GLU A 134 -3.77 -0.35 4.32
C GLU A 134 -2.42 0.36 4.33
N VAL A 135 -2.02 0.89 5.48
CA VAL A 135 -0.69 1.43 5.72
C VAL A 135 -0.11 0.69 6.90
N GLU A 136 1.12 0.25 6.76
CA GLU A 136 1.80 -0.49 7.81
C GLU A 136 3.24 -0.11 7.93
N VAL A 137 3.71 -0.15 9.17
CA VAL A 137 5.08 0.10 9.54
C VAL A 137 5.54 -1.04 10.43
N ASN A 138 6.50 -1.83 9.96
CA ASN A 138 7.07 -2.98 10.67
C ASN A 138 8.55 -2.75 10.98
N PHE A 139 8.87 -2.47 12.24
CA PHE A 139 10.24 -2.18 12.66
C PHE A 139 11.02 -3.47 12.92
N PHE A 140 11.90 -3.83 11.98
CA PHE A 140 12.79 -4.99 12.11
C PHE A 140 13.99 -4.76 13.03
N ASP A 141 14.34 -3.52 13.30
CA ASP A 141 15.39 -3.14 14.24
C ASP A 141 14.76 -2.40 15.42
N LYS A 142 14.90 -2.97 16.62
CA LYS A 142 14.33 -2.42 17.86
C LYS A 142 14.93 -1.05 18.23
N THR A 143 16.06 -0.68 17.63
CA THR A 143 16.76 0.60 17.86
C THR A 143 16.33 1.70 16.89
N GLN A 144 15.70 1.34 15.75
CA GLN A 144 15.21 2.31 14.79
C GLN A 144 13.86 2.89 15.26
N ASN A 145 13.94 3.94 16.10
CA ASN A 145 12.80 4.73 16.58
C ASN A 145 12.26 5.69 15.49
N GLN A 146 11.98 5.19 14.28
CA GLN A 146 11.38 6.00 13.21
C GLN A 146 9.85 5.89 13.23
N SER A 147 9.17 6.30 14.30
CA SER A 147 7.71 6.18 14.34
C SER A 147 6.99 7.50 14.02
N PRO A 148 6.38 7.62 12.82
CA PRO A 148 5.26 8.54 12.58
C PRO A 148 3.90 7.89 12.89
N GLY A 149 3.87 6.74 13.58
CA GLY A 149 2.65 5.96 13.81
C GLY A 149 1.91 6.35 15.09
N PHE A 150 0.58 6.19 15.09
CA PHE A 150 -0.23 6.29 16.30
C PHE A 150 0.07 5.13 17.25
N LYS A 151 0.58 5.43 18.44
CA LYS A 151 0.97 4.44 19.46
C LYS A 151 -0.10 4.22 20.52
N SER A 152 -1.12 5.05 20.55
CA SER A 152 -2.24 4.96 21.48
C SER A 152 -3.50 5.55 20.89
N THR A 153 -4.64 5.14 21.44
CA THR A 153 -5.95 5.73 21.14
C THR A 153 -5.96 7.25 21.30
N ASP A 154 -5.35 7.78 22.37
CA ASP A 154 -5.30 9.23 22.60
C ASP A 154 -4.56 9.99 21.51
N GLN A 155 -3.49 9.40 20.94
CA GLN A 155 -2.78 10.02 19.83
C GLN A 155 -3.63 10.04 18.55
N ILE A 156 -4.42 8.99 18.32
CA ILE A 156 -5.36 8.91 17.20
C ILE A 156 -6.40 10.02 17.36
N ILE A 157 -7.07 10.09 18.52
CA ILE A 157 -8.11 11.08 18.81
C ILE A 157 -7.56 12.50 18.63
N LYS A 158 -6.44 12.83 19.28
CA LYS A 158 -5.81 14.16 19.19
C LYS A 158 -5.46 14.54 17.75
N TYR A 159 -5.00 13.59 16.93
CA TYR A 159 -4.66 13.86 15.54
C TYR A 159 -5.90 14.23 14.72
N TYR A 160 -6.95 13.43 14.76
CA TYR A 160 -8.16 13.71 13.99
C TYR A 160 -8.93 14.94 14.52
N ASP A 161 -8.91 15.17 15.84
CA ASP A 161 -9.44 16.39 16.46
C ASP A 161 -8.72 17.64 15.94
N SER A 162 -7.38 17.60 15.84
CA SER A 162 -6.58 18.71 15.31
C SER A 162 -6.90 19.04 13.85
N LEU A 163 -7.33 18.03 13.09
CA LEU A 163 -7.75 18.16 11.69
C LEU A 163 -9.24 18.51 11.57
N LYS A 164 -9.98 18.57 12.68
CA LYS A 164 -11.44 18.78 12.73
C LYS A 164 -12.22 17.71 11.94
N ILE A 165 -11.69 16.49 11.91
CA ILE A 165 -12.30 15.33 11.25
C ILE A 165 -13.12 14.56 12.30
N SER A 166 -14.35 14.17 11.96
CA SER A 166 -15.21 13.45 12.91
C SER A 166 -14.67 12.05 13.15
N LEU A 167 -14.50 11.70 14.42
CA LEU A 167 -14.06 10.37 14.85
C LEU A 167 -15.00 9.85 15.95
N LYS A 168 -15.55 8.65 15.75
CA LYS A 168 -16.42 7.97 16.71
C LYS A 168 -15.92 6.55 16.97
N PRO A 169 -15.72 6.12 18.23
CA PRO A 169 -15.34 4.74 18.51
C PRO A 169 -16.44 3.77 18.07
N ILE A 170 -16.07 2.62 17.52
CA ILE A 170 -17.04 1.58 17.14
C ILE A 170 -17.44 0.78 18.38
N ILE A 171 -18.74 0.71 18.64
CA ILE A 171 -19.32 -0.06 19.74
C ILE A 171 -19.26 -1.56 19.39
N LYS A 172 -18.59 -2.32 20.25
CA LYS A 172 -18.50 -3.79 20.22
C LYS A 172 -19.73 -4.43 20.85
N ASN A 173 -20.22 -3.87 21.95
CA ASN A 173 -21.41 -4.37 22.64
C ASN A 173 -22.34 -3.22 23.00
N ILE A 174 -23.53 -3.21 22.40
CA ILE A 174 -24.52 -2.14 22.58
C ILE A 174 -25.10 -2.12 24.01
N LEU A 175 -25.19 -3.28 24.66
CA LEU A 175 -25.75 -3.41 26.01
C LEU A 175 -24.79 -2.88 27.09
N THR A 176 -23.48 -3.05 26.89
CA THR A 176 -22.45 -2.64 27.85
C THR A 176 -21.77 -1.32 27.47
N GLY A 177 -21.96 -0.85 26.23
CA GLY A 177 -21.21 0.27 25.67
C GLY A 177 -19.74 -0.05 25.40
N GLU A 178 -19.32 -1.32 25.49
CA GLU A 178 -17.93 -1.73 25.22
C GLU A 178 -17.55 -1.36 23.79
N HIS A 179 -16.36 -0.81 23.60
CA HIS A 179 -15.82 -0.42 22.30
C HIS A 179 -14.77 -1.41 21.80
N TYR A 180 -14.63 -1.53 20.47
CA TYR A 180 -13.47 -2.21 19.91
C TYR A 180 -12.22 -1.34 20.08
N THR A 181 -11.19 -1.87 20.72
CA THR A 181 -9.89 -1.20 20.81
C THR A 181 -9.33 -0.90 19.42
N GLY A 182 -9.05 0.38 19.16
CA GLY A 182 -8.44 0.83 17.91
C GLY A 182 -9.38 0.88 16.70
N GLN A 183 -10.69 0.71 16.86
CA GLN A 183 -11.64 0.84 15.73
C GLN A 183 -12.52 2.08 15.85
N PHE A 184 -12.63 2.82 14.76
CA PHE A 184 -13.34 4.09 14.69
C PHE A 184 -14.11 4.23 13.38
N MET A 185 -15.24 4.92 13.43
CA MET A 185 -15.83 5.58 12.27
C MET A 185 -15.15 6.94 12.12
N ILE A 186 -14.45 7.15 11.02
CA ILE A 186 -13.81 8.43 10.68
C ILE A 186 -14.37 8.88 9.33
N ASP A 187 -14.93 10.09 9.23
CA ASP A 187 -15.77 10.57 8.10
C ASP A 187 -16.62 9.47 7.42
N ASN A 188 -17.32 8.67 8.22
CA ASN A 188 -18.19 7.56 7.80
C ASN A 188 -17.48 6.33 7.20
N TYR A 189 -16.15 6.25 7.26
CA TYR A 189 -15.40 5.05 6.91
C TYR A 189 -14.97 4.27 8.14
N ARG A 190 -15.18 2.95 8.10
CA ARG A 190 -14.69 2.04 9.14
C ARG A 190 -13.18 1.98 9.06
N THR A 191 -12.53 2.40 10.15
CA THR A 191 -11.08 2.48 10.24
C THR A 191 -10.61 1.67 11.44
N ARG A 192 -9.61 0.81 11.22
CA ARG A 192 -8.94 0.07 12.27
C ARG A 192 -7.49 0.48 12.35
N PHE A 193 -7.04 0.78 13.56
CA PHE A 193 -5.63 0.99 13.88
C PHE A 193 -5.08 -0.25 14.54
N TYR A 194 -3.89 -0.63 14.11
CA TYR A 194 -3.10 -1.66 14.74
C TYR A 194 -1.90 -0.99 15.38
N PHE A 195 -1.63 -1.31 16.63
CA PHE A 195 -0.41 -0.88 17.29
C PHE A 195 -0.01 -1.93 18.32
N SER A 196 1.25 -2.33 18.28
CA SER A 196 1.86 -3.27 19.22
C SER A 196 3.23 -2.75 19.59
N GLU A 197 3.38 -2.24 20.82
CA GLU A 197 4.70 -1.79 21.29
C GLU A 197 5.68 -2.95 21.46
N LYS A 198 5.16 -4.15 21.76
CA LYS A 198 5.92 -5.39 21.90
C LYS A 198 6.47 -5.86 20.56
N GLU A 199 5.62 -5.88 19.54
CA GLU A 199 5.98 -6.35 18.19
C GLU A 199 6.53 -5.24 17.31
N LYS A 200 6.51 -3.99 17.79
CA LYS A 200 6.92 -2.78 17.05
C LYS A 200 6.26 -2.71 15.68
N TYR A 201 4.95 -2.89 15.69
CA TYR A 201 4.11 -2.85 14.51
C TYR A 201 3.05 -1.77 14.69
N TYR A 202 2.84 -0.98 13.65
CA TYR A 202 1.79 0.04 13.59
C TYR A 202 1.15 0.02 12.23
N GLY A 203 -0.16 0.21 12.16
CA GLY A 203 -0.87 0.26 10.90
C GLY A 203 -2.24 0.90 11.00
N ILE A 204 -2.78 1.25 9.84
CA ILE A 204 -4.15 1.72 9.65
C ILE A 204 -4.75 0.95 8.48
N PHE A 205 -5.93 0.42 8.67
CA PHE A 205 -6.78 -0.16 7.65
C PHE A 205 -8.05 0.67 7.54
N VAL A 206 -8.41 1.08 6.33
CA VAL A 206 -9.63 1.83 6.05
C VAL A 206 -10.46 1.02 5.06
N ASN A 207 -11.68 0.69 5.44
CA ASN A 207 -12.66 0.10 4.53
C ASN A 207 -13.52 1.22 3.91
N TYR A 208 -13.53 1.28 2.58
CA TYR A 208 -14.33 2.24 1.83
C TYR A 208 -15.67 1.67 1.36
N LEU A 209 -15.84 0.35 1.42
CA LEU A 209 -17.14 -0.29 1.29
C LEU A 209 -17.72 -0.51 2.69
N ASN A 210 -19.05 -0.50 2.81
CA ASN A 210 -19.73 -0.64 4.11
C ASN A 210 -19.73 -2.09 4.64
N ASP A 211 -19.02 -2.96 3.93
CA ASP A 211 -19.00 -4.40 4.08
C ASP A 211 -18.08 -4.79 5.27
N ILE A 212 -18.27 -5.97 5.85
CA ILE A 212 -17.69 -6.35 7.16
C ILE A 212 -16.21 -6.78 7.05
N THR A 213 -15.66 -6.84 5.84
CA THR A 213 -14.43 -7.58 5.57
C THR A 213 -13.17 -6.83 6.02
N PHE A 214 -12.67 -7.18 7.22
CA PHE A 214 -11.31 -6.87 7.67
C PHE A 214 -10.39 -8.07 7.39
N TYR A 215 -10.11 -8.38 6.13
CA TYR A 215 -9.20 -9.47 5.80
C TYR A 215 -7.81 -8.92 5.42
N ASN A 216 -6.80 -9.26 6.23
CA ASN A 216 -5.41 -8.92 5.98
C ASN A 216 -4.85 -9.88 4.93
N ASN A 217 -5.00 -9.48 3.67
CA ASN A 217 -4.58 -10.25 2.51
C ASN A 217 -3.16 -9.93 2.04
N ARG A 218 -2.57 -8.95 2.72
CA ARG A 218 -1.19 -8.53 2.60
C ARG A 218 -0.24 -9.72 2.67
N GLU A 219 -0.37 -10.58 3.69
CA GLU A 219 0.54 -11.73 3.88
C GLU A 219 0.67 -12.60 2.64
N HIS A 220 -0.41 -12.74 1.88
CA HIS A 220 -0.39 -13.42 0.60
C HIS A 220 0.32 -12.55 -0.45
N TRP A 221 -0.13 -11.31 -0.69
CA TRP A 221 0.43 -10.42 -1.74
C TRP A 221 1.95 -10.26 -1.70
N TYR A 222 2.53 -9.99 -0.52
CA TYR A 222 3.99 -9.81 -0.41
C TYR A 222 4.73 -11.08 0.04
N SER A 223 4.07 -12.24 -0.04
CA SER A 223 4.76 -13.54 -0.07
C SER A 223 5.28 -13.92 -1.47
N GLY A 224 5.19 -13.00 -2.43
CA GLY A 224 5.53 -13.26 -3.84
C GLY A 224 4.40 -13.97 -4.60
N ARG A 225 3.19 -13.94 -4.05
CA ARG A 225 1.98 -14.56 -4.61
C ARG A 225 0.86 -13.54 -4.64
N ILE A 226 0.32 -13.27 -5.82
CA ILE A 226 -0.90 -12.44 -5.95
C ILE A 226 -2.15 -13.32 -6.11
N ASP A 227 -1.99 -14.62 -5.88
CA ASP A 227 -2.96 -15.68 -6.15
C ASP A 227 -4.31 -15.37 -5.48
N GLU A 228 -5.38 -15.60 -6.24
CA GLU A 228 -6.83 -15.49 -5.98
C GLU A 228 -7.27 -15.23 -4.54
N ILE A 229 -6.95 -14.03 -4.07
CA ILE A 229 -7.52 -13.53 -2.83
C ILE A 229 -8.93 -13.03 -3.15
N TYR A 230 -9.92 -13.81 -2.75
CA TYR A 230 -11.31 -13.37 -2.73
C TYR A 230 -11.64 -12.74 -1.38
N TYR A 231 -12.49 -11.73 -1.42
CA TYR A 231 -13.13 -11.18 -0.24
C TYR A 231 -14.55 -11.75 -0.24
N TYR A 232 -14.91 -12.50 0.81
CA TYR A 232 -16.30 -12.82 1.06
C TYR A 232 -17.02 -11.52 1.43
N ASP A 233 -18.07 -11.20 0.68
CA ASP A 233 -19.01 -10.14 1.02
C ASP A 233 -20.00 -10.66 2.09
#